data_AF-A0A1G9ZR13-F1
#
_entry.id   AF-A0A1G9ZR13-F1
#
_cell.length_a   1.000
_cell.length_b   1.000
_cell.length_c   1.000
_cell.angle_alpha   90.00
_cell.angle_beta   90.00
_cell.angle_gamma   90.00
#
_symmetry.space_group_name_H-M   'P 1'
#
loop_
_entity.id
_entity.type
_entity.pdbx_description
1 polymer ?
#
loop_
_entity_poly.entity_id
_entity_poly.type
_entity_poly.pdbx_seq_one_letter_code
_entity_poly.pdbx_strand_id
1 'polypeptide(L)'
;MRSYRRLTALLTLVIAAALATVTTPVRPLAQAAPAEACTASDDCSFYLSNSFRGGAADAAFAVGGSPNAVTVGDWDGDGTDTVGTRSGARFTLLASAETCAKTTVFAYGRAGDQVLVGDWDGDGVDTLAVRRGNTYYLRNSLAGGQADRVITYGRAGDQVLVGDWDGDGVDTLAVRRGTRWYLRNDLRSGVAQTTVTYGRAADTAIVGDWDGNGTDTPGVYRGARPAHACNASAIQKEWAARGGANGSLGAATSAETIINGISTQTFQNGRLSWTASSGVVATGTGGQAVGGARFDAAMIISDAEFFNSAAMDEPAIRSFLAEKNPSCRAADDGTACLKAYRANTSTMTSAYCSTYRGGSNEDVATVIAKAATACGINPRVLLVILQKEQGLVLATGNTLTAARYAKATGLYCSDTSPCDPTYAGLPSQIYYAASRLVQYGVQPTAFTYRAGQVTAVANNPSPGCGSQTVPILNRATAALYNYTPYVPNAAALNNMYGSGDSCSAYGNRNFWRYYRAWFGSTGV
;
A
#
# COMPACT_ATOMS: atom_id res chain seq x y z
N MET A 1 -67.50 54.08 -85.51
CA MET A 1 -66.85 54.61 -84.29
C MET A 1 -67.77 54.40 -83.13
N ARG A 2 -67.20 54.00 -81.99
CA ARG A 2 -67.80 54.05 -80.66
C ARG A 2 -68.96 53.09 -80.38
N SER A 3 -68.71 52.35 -79.30
CA SER A 3 -69.57 52.40 -78.12
C SER A 3 -70.71 51.38 -78.02
N TYR A 4 -70.53 50.52 -77.01
CA TYR A 4 -71.49 50.16 -75.97
C TYR A 4 -72.45 48.99 -76.22
N ARG A 5 -72.42 48.08 -75.22
CA ARG A 5 -73.56 47.48 -74.48
C ARG A 5 -74.52 46.61 -75.33
N ARG A 6 -75.14 45.53 -74.85
CA ARG A 6 -75.41 44.97 -73.52
C ARG A 6 -76.16 43.63 -73.75
N LEU A 7 -76.20 42.79 -72.70
CA LEU A 7 -77.27 41.85 -72.32
C LEU A 7 -77.45 40.56 -73.16
N THR A 8 -77.03 39.41 -72.59
CA THR A 8 -77.80 38.39 -71.84
C THR A 8 -78.67 37.47 -72.69
N ALA A 9 -78.39 36.15 -72.64
CA ALA A 9 -79.35 35.13 -72.21
C ALA A 9 -78.65 33.76 -72.04
N LEU A 10 -79.13 33.01 -71.05
CA LEU A 10 -78.67 31.69 -70.61
C LEU A 10 -78.91 30.59 -71.66
N LEU A 11 -78.02 29.60 -71.70
CA LEU A 11 -78.36 28.19 -71.91
C LEU A 11 -77.30 27.28 -71.27
N THR A 12 -77.75 26.35 -70.44
CA THR A 12 -76.97 25.27 -69.81
C THR A 12 -76.39 24.31 -70.84
N LEU A 13 -75.10 23.97 -70.73
CA LEU A 13 -74.51 22.80 -71.37
C LEU A 13 -73.37 22.23 -70.51
N VAL A 14 -73.46 20.93 -70.25
CA VAL A 14 -72.42 20.09 -69.63
C VAL A 14 -71.38 19.75 -70.71
N ILE A 15 -70.11 20.17 -70.57
CA ILE A 15 -68.94 19.54 -71.22
C ILE A 15 -67.70 19.70 -70.31
N ALA A 16 -66.96 18.60 -70.14
CA ALA A 16 -65.76 18.44 -69.33
C ALA A 16 -64.53 19.25 -69.82
N ALA A 17 -63.65 19.66 -68.89
CA ALA A 17 -62.27 20.03 -69.21
C ALA A 17 -61.33 19.92 -67.99
N ALA A 18 -60.31 19.08 -68.16
CA ALA A 18 -59.00 18.96 -67.51
C ALA A 18 -58.71 19.69 -66.17
N LEU A 19 -58.36 18.91 -65.15
CA LEU A 19 -57.58 19.37 -64.00
C LEU A 19 -56.12 19.62 -64.42
N ALA A 20 -55.66 20.87 -64.30
CA ALA A 20 -54.26 21.20 -64.14
C ALA A 20 -54.07 21.87 -62.77
N THR A 21 -53.41 21.17 -61.86
CA THR A 21 -53.05 21.69 -60.54
C THR A 21 -51.84 22.62 -60.66
N VAL A 22 -52.04 23.89 -60.33
CA VAL A 22 -50.96 24.87 -60.17
C VAL A 22 -50.29 24.61 -58.82
N THR A 23 -49.08 24.04 -58.84
CA THR A 23 -48.21 23.96 -57.66
C THR A 23 -47.40 25.25 -57.56
N THR A 24 -47.70 26.09 -56.57
CA THR A 24 -46.78 27.15 -56.15
C THR A 24 -45.70 26.51 -55.26
N PRO A 25 -44.40 26.71 -55.52
CA PRO A 25 -43.38 26.23 -54.60
C PRO A 25 -43.39 27.12 -53.36
N VAL A 26 -43.83 26.55 -52.24
CA VAL A 26 -43.60 27.12 -50.91
C VAL A 26 -42.09 27.06 -50.68
N ARG A 27 -41.41 28.22 -50.66
CA ARG A 27 -40.05 28.31 -50.16
C ARG A 27 -40.08 27.94 -48.67
N PRO A 28 -39.38 26.89 -48.22
CA PRO A 28 -39.24 26.65 -46.79
C PRO A 28 -38.48 27.85 -46.19
N LEU A 29 -38.94 28.31 -45.02
CA LEU A 29 -38.10 29.13 -44.15
C LEU A 29 -36.80 28.34 -43.93
N ALA A 30 -35.66 28.93 -44.27
CA ALA A 30 -34.37 28.33 -44.00
C ALA A 30 -34.27 28.06 -42.50
N GLN A 31 -34.35 26.78 -42.13
CA GLN A 31 -34.00 26.33 -40.79
C GLN A 31 -32.55 26.76 -40.58
N ALA A 32 -32.28 27.48 -39.48
CA ALA A 32 -30.91 27.80 -39.10
C ALA A 32 -30.11 26.50 -39.11
N ALA A 33 -29.01 26.47 -39.88
CA ALA A 33 -28.14 25.31 -39.93
C ALA A 33 -27.77 24.92 -38.49
N PRO A 34 -27.79 23.62 -38.11
CA PRO A 34 -27.18 23.22 -36.85
C PRO A 34 -25.72 23.69 -36.91
N ALA A 35 -25.24 24.31 -35.83
CA ALA A 35 -23.84 24.66 -35.69
C ALA A 35 -23.00 23.42 -36.04
N GLU A 36 -22.12 23.53 -37.04
CA GLU A 36 -21.30 22.41 -37.50
C GLU A 36 -20.57 21.80 -36.29
N ALA A 37 -20.76 20.49 -36.07
CA ALA A 37 -20.03 19.77 -35.06
C ALA A 37 -18.53 19.87 -35.39
N CYS A 38 -17.74 20.31 -34.43
CA CYS A 38 -16.30 20.41 -34.61
C CYS A 38 -15.69 19.03 -34.80
N THR A 39 -14.82 18.87 -35.78
CA THR A 39 -13.97 17.68 -35.84
C THR A 39 -12.78 17.85 -34.90
N ALA A 40 -12.13 16.75 -34.50
CA ALA A 40 -10.99 16.76 -33.58
C ALA A 40 -9.76 17.58 -34.08
N SER A 41 -9.79 18.10 -35.31
CA SER A 41 -8.76 18.95 -35.92
C SER A 41 -9.14 20.44 -36.04
N ASP A 42 -10.35 20.85 -35.67
CA ASP A 42 -10.81 22.24 -35.76
C ASP A 42 -10.51 23.03 -34.47
N ASP A 43 -10.27 24.35 -34.55
CA ASP A 43 -10.01 25.27 -33.41
C ASP A 43 -11.29 25.54 -32.58
N CYS A 44 -11.75 24.54 -31.83
CA CYS A 44 -12.97 24.61 -31.03
C CYS A 44 -12.70 24.93 -29.56
N SER A 45 -13.77 25.33 -28.85
CA SER A 45 -13.65 25.83 -27.48
C SER A 45 -13.56 24.71 -26.44
N PHE A 46 -14.23 23.58 -26.69
CA PHE A 46 -14.27 22.43 -25.79
C PHE A 46 -14.01 21.13 -26.55
N TYR A 47 -13.27 20.24 -25.89
CA TYR A 47 -12.94 18.88 -26.33
C TYR A 47 -13.10 17.97 -25.13
N LEU A 48 -14.12 17.12 -25.14
CA LEU A 48 -14.46 16.23 -24.03
C LEU A 48 -14.17 14.78 -24.43
N SER A 49 -13.68 13.98 -23.49
CA SER A 49 -13.45 12.55 -23.73
C SER A 49 -14.03 11.69 -22.61
N ASN A 50 -14.65 10.60 -23.03
CA ASN A 50 -15.18 9.53 -22.19
C ASN A 50 -14.11 8.44 -21.94
N SER A 51 -12.84 8.69 -22.30
CA SER A 51 -11.77 7.70 -22.26
C SER A 51 -10.51 8.21 -21.57
N PHE A 52 -10.02 7.42 -20.61
CA PHE A 52 -8.73 7.65 -19.97
C PHE A 52 -7.52 7.22 -20.81
N ARG A 53 -7.73 6.65 -22.01
CA ARG A 53 -6.64 6.13 -22.86
C ARG A 53 -6.01 7.22 -23.74
N GLY A 54 -6.56 8.43 -23.72
CA GLY A 54 -6.22 9.50 -24.67
C GLY A 54 -6.68 9.17 -26.10
N GLY A 55 -6.59 10.16 -26.99
CA GLY A 55 -7.07 10.05 -28.36
C GLY A 55 -7.80 11.30 -28.82
N ALA A 56 -8.55 11.18 -29.92
CA ALA A 56 -9.48 12.22 -30.34
C ALA A 56 -10.58 12.40 -29.27
N ALA A 57 -11.09 13.62 -29.14
CA ALA A 57 -12.23 13.90 -28.28
C ALA A 57 -13.48 13.16 -28.79
N ASP A 58 -14.28 12.64 -27.86
CA ASP A 58 -15.57 12.00 -28.15
C ASP A 58 -16.63 13.05 -28.52
N ALA A 59 -16.51 14.26 -27.95
CA ALA A 59 -17.29 15.43 -28.33
C ALA A 59 -16.40 16.67 -28.44
N ALA A 60 -16.65 17.49 -29.47
CA ALA A 60 -16.02 18.78 -29.62
C ALA A 60 -17.03 19.81 -30.15
N PHE A 61 -17.07 20.98 -29.53
CA PHE A 61 -17.98 22.06 -29.92
C PHE A 61 -17.40 23.43 -29.58
N ALA A 62 -17.81 24.44 -30.34
CA ALA A 62 -17.42 25.83 -30.13
C ALA A 62 -18.47 26.56 -29.29
N VAL A 63 -18.01 27.41 -28.37
CA VAL A 63 -18.85 28.41 -27.72
C VAL A 63 -18.33 29.80 -28.08
N GLY A 64 -19.25 30.73 -28.36
CA GLY A 64 -18.86 32.10 -28.72
C GLY A 64 -18.31 32.88 -27.52
N GLY A 65 -17.26 33.67 -27.75
CA GLY A 65 -16.66 34.60 -26.79
C GLY A 65 -15.43 34.05 -26.06
N SER A 66 -14.97 34.79 -25.04
CA SER A 66 -13.84 34.40 -24.18
C SER A 66 -14.28 34.49 -22.72
N PRO A 67 -14.80 33.38 -22.14
CA PRO A 67 -15.27 33.39 -20.77
C PRO A 67 -14.11 33.61 -19.78
N ASN A 68 -14.42 34.25 -18.65
CA ASN A 68 -13.50 34.41 -17.52
C ASN A 68 -13.28 33.10 -16.75
N ALA A 69 -14.25 32.18 -16.79
CA ALA A 69 -14.15 30.87 -16.14
C ALA A 69 -14.99 29.82 -16.88
N VAL A 70 -14.55 28.57 -16.75
CA VAL A 70 -15.27 27.35 -17.15
C VAL A 70 -15.55 26.56 -15.88
N THR A 71 -16.72 25.92 -15.83
CA THR A 71 -17.15 25.08 -14.71
C THR A 71 -17.86 23.83 -15.25
N VAL A 72 -18.02 22.82 -14.41
CA VAL A 72 -18.65 21.54 -14.75
C VAL A 72 -19.59 21.17 -13.60
N GLY A 73 -20.72 20.57 -13.92
CA GLY A 73 -21.69 20.03 -12.96
C GLY A 73 -22.91 19.43 -13.67
N ASP A 74 -23.71 18.70 -12.91
CA ASP A 74 -24.99 18.12 -13.30
C ASP A 74 -26.14 19.14 -13.09
N TRP A 75 -26.35 20.01 -14.08
CA TRP A 75 -27.29 21.13 -13.96
C TRP A 75 -28.77 20.73 -14.02
N ASP A 76 -29.08 19.51 -14.46
CA ASP A 76 -30.46 19.02 -14.64
C ASP A 76 -30.80 17.75 -13.85
N GLY A 77 -29.83 17.21 -13.10
CA GLY A 77 -30.01 16.10 -12.17
C GLY A 77 -30.13 14.75 -12.86
N ASP A 78 -29.63 14.62 -14.09
CA ASP A 78 -29.71 13.38 -14.86
C ASP A 78 -28.53 12.41 -14.58
N GLY A 79 -27.58 12.84 -13.74
CA GLY A 79 -26.34 12.15 -13.40
C GLY A 79 -25.19 12.44 -14.37
N THR A 80 -25.37 13.33 -15.36
CA THR A 80 -24.37 13.67 -16.38
C THR A 80 -23.86 15.09 -16.21
N ASP A 81 -22.56 15.20 -15.97
CA ASP A 81 -21.89 16.48 -15.96
C ASP A 81 -21.90 17.16 -17.33
N THR A 82 -22.25 18.46 -17.34
CA THR A 82 -22.18 19.29 -18.54
C THR A 82 -21.47 20.62 -18.26
N VAL A 83 -21.06 21.30 -19.33
CA VAL A 83 -20.19 22.48 -19.22
C VAL A 83 -20.98 23.74 -18.89
N GLY A 84 -20.46 24.54 -17.96
CA GLY A 84 -20.85 25.92 -17.71
C GLY A 84 -19.75 26.90 -18.09
N THR A 85 -20.14 28.06 -18.62
CA THR A 85 -19.22 29.17 -18.92
C THR A 85 -19.64 30.44 -18.21
N ARG A 86 -18.66 31.26 -17.81
CA ARG A 86 -18.90 32.53 -17.14
C ARG A 86 -18.17 33.69 -17.81
N SER A 87 -18.89 34.74 -18.15
CA SER A 87 -18.36 36.02 -18.64
C SER A 87 -18.84 37.17 -17.76
N GLY A 88 -17.94 37.74 -16.97
CA GLY A 88 -18.27 38.68 -15.91
C GLY A 88 -19.17 38.03 -14.86
N ALA A 89 -20.38 38.57 -14.68
CA ALA A 89 -21.39 37.97 -13.81
C ALA A 89 -22.29 36.97 -14.55
N ARG A 90 -22.23 36.90 -15.89
CA ARG A 90 -23.17 36.11 -16.69
C ARG A 90 -22.70 34.66 -16.80
N PHE A 91 -23.53 33.73 -16.36
CA PHE A 91 -23.38 32.29 -16.53
C PHE A 91 -24.19 31.81 -17.73
N THR A 92 -23.64 30.84 -18.45
CA THR A 92 -24.31 30.09 -19.51
C THR A 92 -24.03 28.61 -19.26
N LEU A 93 -25.07 27.88 -18.89
CA LEU A 93 -25.02 26.44 -18.61
C LEU A 93 -25.54 25.69 -19.83
N LEU A 94 -24.77 24.70 -20.27
CA LEU A 94 -25.09 23.92 -21.46
C LEU A 94 -26.00 22.74 -21.10
N ALA A 95 -26.90 22.40 -22.01
CA ALA A 95 -27.85 21.29 -21.87
C ALA A 95 -27.27 19.94 -22.29
N SER A 96 -26.01 19.94 -22.73
CA SER A 96 -25.45 18.85 -23.50
C SER A 96 -23.94 18.89 -23.38
N ALA A 97 -23.36 17.72 -23.15
CA ALA A 97 -21.92 17.50 -23.26
C ALA A 97 -21.47 17.31 -24.72
N GLU A 98 -22.39 17.26 -25.69
CA GLU A 98 -22.09 17.00 -27.10
C GLU A 98 -22.22 18.24 -27.98
N THR A 99 -23.05 19.22 -27.57
CA THR A 99 -23.40 20.38 -28.39
C THR A 99 -23.32 21.67 -27.59
N CYS A 100 -23.27 22.82 -28.29
CA CYS A 100 -23.35 24.13 -27.65
C CYS A 100 -24.79 24.55 -27.26
N ALA A 101 -25.72 23.59 -27.15
CA ALA A 101 -27.09 23.85 -26.74
C ALA A 101 -27.12 24.39 -25.31
N LYS A 102 -27.84 25.50 -25.09
CA LYS A 102 -27.87 26.20 -23.80
C LYS A 102 -29.17 25.87 -23.09
N THR A 103 -29.09 25.43 -21.84
CA THR A 103 -30.28 25.28 -20.98
C THR A 103 -30.61 26.61 -20.33
N THR A 104 -29.60 27.23 -19.72
CA THR A 104 -29.85 28.26 -18.70
C THR A 104 -28.83 29.39 -18.79
N VAL A 105 -29.31 30.63 -18.83
CA VAL A 105 -28.45 31.82 -18.90
C VAL A 105 -28.94 32.86 -17.91
N PHE A 106 -28.08 33.25 -16.97
CA PHE A 106 -28.42 34.18 -15.90
C PHE A 106 -27.19 34.96 -15.46
N ALA A 107 -27.37 35.95 -14.57
CA ALA A 107 -26.26 36.68 -13.97
C ALA A 107 -26.23 36.47 -12.46
N TYR A 108 -25.07 36.11 -11.93
CA TYR A 108 -24.87 35.91 -10.50
C TYR A 108 -23.44 36.29 -10.07
N GLY A 109 -23.33 36.91 -8.90
CA GLY A 109 -22.05 37.42 -8.37
C GLY A 109 -21.44 38.57 -9.18
N ARG A 110 -20.12 38.74 -9.02
CA ARG A 110 -19.28 39.76 -9.68
C ARG A 110 -18.16 39.10 -10.48
N ALA A 111 -17.65 39.82 -11.47
CA ALA A 111 -16.63 39.33 -12.40
C ALA A 111 -15.35 38.78 -11.75
N GLY A 112 -14.98 39.26 -10.56
CA GLY A 112 -13.78 38.80 -9.82
C GLY A 112 -14.02 37.71 -8.78
N ASP A 113 -15.25 37.21 -8.64
CA ASP A 113 -15.55 36.15 -7.67
C ASP A 113 -15.06 34.79 -8.19
N GLN A 114 -14.53 33.93 -7.31
CA GLN A 114 -14.24 32.53 -7.64
C GLN A 114 -15.56 31.74 -7.71
N VAL A 115 -15.72 30.86 -8.70
CA VAL A 115 -16.90 29.99 -8.85
C VAL A 115 -16.65 28.65 -8.20
N LEU A 116 -17.67 28.12 -7.54
CA LEU A 116 -17.73 26.78 -6.98
C LEU A 116 -19.05 26.13 -7.42
N VAL A 117 -19.03 24.82 -7.59
CA VAL A 117 -20.17 23.98 -7.97
C VAL A 117 -20.29 22.88 -6.96
N GLY A 118 -21.52 22.50 -6.67
CA GLY A 118 -21.90 21.36 -5.86
C GLY A 118 -23.39 21.34 -5.61
N ASP A 119 -23.87 20.23 -5.06
CA ASP A 119 -25.24 20.04 -4.60
C ASP A 119 -25.41 20.58 -3.17
N TRP A 120 -25.72 21.87 -3.05
CA TRP A 120 -25.77 22.57 -1.74
C TRP A 120 -27.01 22.25 -0.89
N ASP A 121 -28.00 21.54 -1.42
CA ASP A 121 -29.23 21.14 -0.73
C ASP A 121 -29.61 19.67 -0.82
N GLY A 122 -28.81 18.84 -1.50
CA GLY A 122 -28.96 17.40 -1.55
C GLY A 122 -30.12 16.95 -2.43
N ASP A 123 -30.49 17.73 -3.45
CA ASP A 123 -31.58 17.39 -4.37
C ASP A 123 -31.11 16.64 -5.63
N GLY A 124 -29.80 16.41 -5.75
CA GLY A 124 -29.14 15.78 -6.87
C GLY A 124 -28.80 16.73 -8.02
N VAL A 125 -29.07 18.03 -7.90
CA VAL A 125 -28.76 19.03 -8.93
C VAL A 125 -27.61 19.93 -8.48
N ASP A 126 -26.57 20.00 -9.31
CA ASP A 126 -25.48 20.92 -9.07
C ASP A 126 -25.91 22.37 -9.27
N THR A 127 -25.59 23.20 -8.28
CA THR A 127 -25.85 24.64 -8.34
C THR A 127 -24.62 25.45 -7.96
N LEU A 128 -24.74 26.78 -8.00
CA LEU A 128 -23.57 27.66 -7.98
C LEU A 128 -23.36 28.34 -6.62
N ALA A 129 -22.10 28.38 -6.20
CA ALA A 129 -21.63 29.32 -5.21
C ALA A 129 -20.56 30.24 -5.79
N VAL A 130 -20.58 31.52 -5.40
CA VAL A 130 -19.50 32.46 -5.71
C VAL A 130 -18.78 32.87 -4.44
N ARG A 131 -17.46 32.95 -4.49
CA ARG A 131 -16.59 33.30 -3.35
C ARG A 131 -15.90 34.65 -3.59
N ARG A 132 -15.99 35.51 -2.58
CA ARG A 132 -15.30 36.81 -2.52
C ARG A 132 -14.53 36.91 -1.21
N GLY A 133 -13.20 36.85 -1.29
CA GLY A 133 -12.36 36.75 -0.10
C GLY A 133 -12.65 35.46 0.65
N ASN A 134 -13.14 35.55 1.89
CA ASN A 134 -13.58 34.40 2.68
C ASN A 134 -15.11 34.31 2.83
N THR A 135 -15.87 35.09 2.05
CA THR A 135 -17.33 35.04 2.03
C THR A 135 -17.82 34.27 0.81
N TYR A 136 -18.77 33.38 1.02
CA TYR A 136 -19.39 32.51 0.03
C TYR A 136 -20.86 32.90 -0.10
N TYR A 137 -21.33 33.02 -1.32
CA TYR A 137 -22.70 33.38 -1.69
C TYR A 137 -23.28 32.20 -2.46
N LEU A 138 -24.02 31.35 -1.77
CA LEU A 138 -24.59 30.11 -2.29
C LEU A 138 -25.97 30.37 -2.89
N ARG A 139 -26.25 29.71 -4.01
CA ARG A 139 -27.51 29.80 -4.73
C ARG A 139 -27.96 28.40 -5.08
N ASN A 140 -29.11 27.99 -4.57
CA ASN A 140 -29.71 26.67 -4.80
C ASN A 140 -30.64 26.67 -6.02
N SER A 141 -30.41 27.61 -6.95
CA SER A 141 -31.17 27.71 -8.19
C SER A 141 -30.30 28.25 -9.29
N LEU A 142 -30.54 27.81 -10.51
CA LEU A 142 -29.82 28.25 -11.71
C LEU A 142 -30.40 29.57 -12.25
N ALA A 143 -30.56 30.55 -11.35
CA ALA A 143 -31.14 31.84 -11.65
C ALA A 143 -30.38 32.97 -10.94
N GLY A 144 -30.43 34.16 -11.54
CA GLY A 144 -29.91 35.36 -10.91
C GLY A 144 -30.72 35.76 -9.67
N GLY A 145 -30.20 36.71 -8.90
CA GLY A 145 -30.85 37.21 -7.70
C GLY A 145 -29.91 37.28 -6.50
N GLN A 146 -30.51 37.41 -5.31
CA GLN A 146 -29.77 37.34 -4.05
C GLN A 146 -29.35 35.90 -3.77
N ALA A 147 -28.28 35.75 -3.00
CA ALA A 147 -27.84 34.45 -2.52
C ALA A 147 -28.88 33.88 -1.53
N ASP A 148 -29.15 32.57 -1.62
CA ASP A 148 -29.99 31.86 -0.65
C ASP A 148 -29.25 31.74 0.69
N ARG A 149 -27.91 31.66 0.64
CA ARG A 149 -27.05 31.62 1.82
C ARG A 149 -25.82 32.47 1.61
N VAL A 150 -25.45 33.20 2.66
CA VAL A 150 -24.16 33.90 2.72
C VAL A 150 -23.42 33.44 3.96
N ILE A 151 -22.25 32.83 3.76
CA ILE A 151 -21.43 32.31 4.85
C ILE A 151 -20.00 32.82 4.76
N THR A 152 -19.36 32.94 5.92
CA THR A 152 -17.94 33.30 6.02
C THR A 152 -17.18 32.13 6.61
N TYR A 153 -16.19 31.63 5.85
CA TYR A 153 -15.42 30.46 6.23
C TYR A 153 -13.97 30.56 5.74
N GLY A 154 -13.03 30.11 6.55
CA GLY A 154 -11.60 30.17 6.23
C GLY A 154 -11.05 31.59 6.04
N ARG A 155 -9.92 31.69 5.34
CA ARG A 155 -9.22 32.93 4.99
C ARG A 155 -9.24 33.15 3.49
N ALA A 156 -9.10 34.40 3.06
CA ALA A 156 -9.12 34.77 1.64
C ALA A 156 -8.05 34.06 0.78
N GLY A 157 -6.89 33.74 1.37
CA GLY A 157 -5.80 33.04 0.69
C GLY A 157 -5.86 31.51 0.77
N ASP A 158 -6.87 30.93 1.42
CA ASP A 158 -6.98 29.48 1.48
C ASP A 158 -7.48 28.92 0.13
N GLN A 159 -6.99 27.73 -0.23
CA GLN A 159 -7.55 26.93 -1.33
C GLN A 159 -8.88 26.35 -0.86
N VAL A 160 -9.96 26.56 -1.61
CA VAL A 160 -11.29 25.99 -1.30
C VAL A 160 -11.50 24.70 -2.08
N LEU A 161 -12.13 23.72 -1.44
CA LEU A 161 -12.61 22.49 -2.05
C LEU A 161 -14.07 22.24 -1.64
N VAL A 162 -14.78 21.51 -2.48
CA VAL A 162 -16.19 21.12 -2.32
C VAL A 162 -16.26 19.59 -2.36
N GLY A 163 -17.17 19.03 -1.59
CA GLY A 163 -17.45 17.60 -1.56
C GLY A 163 -18.43 17.25 -0.44
N ASP A 164 -18.93 16.01 -0.48
CA ASP A 164 -19.79 15.40 0.52
C ASP A 164 -18.92 14.67 1.57
N TRP A 165 -18.54 15.39 2.63
CA TRP A 165 -17.57 14.89 3.61
C TRP A 165 -18.16 13.92 4.65
N ASP A 166 -19.48 13.74 4.72
CA ASP A 166 -20.13 12.79 5.64
C ASP A 166 -21.11 11.82 4.98
N GLY A 167 -21.25 11.86 3.65
CA GLY A 167 -22.03 10.90 2.88
C GLY A 167 -23.53 11.12 2.99
N ASP A 168 -23.98 12.35 3.25
CA ASP A 168 -25.40 12.69 3.35
C ASP A 168 -26.01 13.17 2.03
N GLY A 169 -25.20 13.25 0.96
CA GLY A 169 -25.56 13.74 -0.36
C GLY A 169 -25.48 15.25 -0.51
N VAL A 170 -25.09 16.01 0.53
CA VAL A 170 -24.97 17.47 0.49
C VAL A 170 -23.52 17.90 0.40
N ASP A 171 -23.19 18.63 -0.67
CA ASP A 171 -21.89 19.24 -0.82
C ASP A 171 -21.66 20.38 0.16
N THR A 172 -20.51 20.36 0.82
CA THR A 172 -20.11 21.42 1.76
C THR A 172 -18.65 21.80 1.61
N LEU A 173 -18.17 22.74 2.43
CA LEU A 173 -16.90 23.42 2.18
C LEU A 173 -15.74 22.85 2.99
N ALA A 174 -14.62 22.61 2.31
CA ALA A 174 -13.31 22.51 2.93
C ALA A 174 -12.40 23.65 2.48
N VAL A 175 -11.47 24.05 3.34
CA VAL A 175 -10.36 24.92 2.96
C VAL A 175 -9.03 24.29 3.33
N ARG A 176 -8.02 24.49 2.49
CA ARG A 176 -6.67 23.97 2.68
C ARG A 176 -5.66 25.09 2.82
N ARG A 177 -4.81 24.98 3.85
CA ARG A 177 -3.70 25.89 4.14
C ARG A 177 -2.42 25.09 4.41
N GLY A 178 -1.53 25.05 3.42
CA GLY A 178 -0.34 24.19 3.47
C GLY A 178 -0.74 22.73 3.51
N THR A 179 -0.40 22.03 4.59
CA THR A 179 -0.75 20.60 4.78
C THR A 179 -2.04 20.38 5.58
N ARG A 180 -2.64 21.46 6.12
CA ARG A 180 -3.85 21.36 6.95
C ARG A 180 -5.09 21.60 6.11
N TRP A 181 -6.05 20.72 6.28
CA TRP A 181 -7.39 20.78 5.70
C TRP A 181 -8.38 21.04 6.82
N TYR A 182 -9.30 21.97 6.59
CA TYR A 182 -10.29 22.45 7.53
C TYR A 182 -11.65 22.19 6.89
N LEU A 183 -12.34 21.14 7.33
CA LEU A 183 -13.59 20.67 6.76
C LEU A 183 -14.74 21.15 7.63
N ARG A 184 -15.84 21.49 6.96
CA ARG A 184 -17.09 21.87 7.61
C ARG A 184 -18.24 21.26 6.83
N ASN A 185 -18.94 20.35 7.48
CA ASN A 185 -20.07 19.56 6.96
C ASN A 185 -21.40 20.30 7.15
N ASP A 186 -21.35 21.63 7.29
CA ASP A 186 -22.55 22.45 7.25
C ASP A 186 -22.28 23.75 6.51
N LEU A 187 -23.31 24.30 5.89
CA LEU A 187 -23.25 25.59 5.21
C LEU A 187 -23.61 26.72 6.17
N ARG A 188 -22.85 26.84 7.28
CA ARG A 188 -22.93 27.95 8.24
C ARG A 188 -21.56 28.62 8.39
N SER A 189 -21.56 29.86 8.88
CA SER A 189 -20.31 30.55 9.24
C SER A 189 -19.71 29.95 10.51
N GLY A 190 -18.38 29.91 10.61
CA GLY A 190 -17.71 29.48 11.84
C GLY A 190 -16.32 28.89 11.61
N VAL A 191 -15.86 28.12 12.60
CA VAL A 191 -14.60 27.36 12.55
C VAL A 191 -14.81 25.99 11.88
N ALA A 192 -13.73 25.30 11.54
CA ALA A 192 -13.82 23.94 11.02
C ALA A 192 -14.42 22.98 12.05
N GLN A 193 -15.22 22.00 11.60
CA GLN A 193 -15.67 20.89 12.44
C GLN A 193 -14.61 19.79 12.50
N THR A 194 -13.93 19.56 11.38
CA THR A 194 -12.87 18.56 11.25
C THR A 194 -11.60 19.21 10.73
N THR A 195 -10.45 18.84 11.30
CA THR A 195 -9.14 19.28 10.81
C THR A 195 -8.24 18.09 10.61
N VAL A 196 -7.72 17.92 9.39
CA VAL A 196 -6.79 16.83 9.05
C VAL A 196 -5.49 17.39 8.48
N THR A 197 -4.39 16.67 8.70
CA THR A 197 -3.09 17.00 8.11
C THR A 197 -2.75 15.97 7.05
N TYR A 198 -2.72 16.38 5.78
CA TYR A 198 -2.52 15.46 4.65
C TYR A 198 -1.79 16.14 3.48
N GLY A 199 -0.86 15.40 2.87
CA GLY A 199 -0.02 15.87 1.77
C GLY A 199 1.10 16.83 2.18
N ARG A 200 1.71 17.47 1.18
CA ARG A 200 2.74 18.52 1.30
C ARG A 200 2.18 19.85 0.80
N ALA A 201 2.73 20.96 1.28
CA ALA A 201 2.25 22.30 0.92
C ALA A 201 2.27 22.60 -0.58
N ALA A 202 3.19 21.98 -1.33
CA ALA A 202 3.31 22.14 -2.78
C ALA A 202 2.45 21.17 -3.61
N ASP A 203 1.73 20.24 -2.97
CA ASP A 203 0.85 19.33 -3.69
C ASP A 203 -0.41 20.06 -4.16
N THR A 204 -0.93 19.67 -5.33
CA THR A 204 -2.27 20.05 -5.78
C THR A 204 -3.29 19.21 -5.03
N ALA A 205 -4.19 19.85 -4.29
CA ALA A 205 -5.28 19.17 -3.61
C ALA A 205 -6.35 18.72 -4.61
N ILE A 206 -6.85 17.50 -4.43
CA ILE A 206 -7.98 16.91 -5.14
C ILE A 206 -8.94 16.28 -4.12
N VAL A 207 -10.20 16.10 -4.49
CA VAL A 207 -11.26 15.53 -3.64
C VAL A 207 -12.00 14.49 -4.47
N GLY A 208 -12.52 13.47 -3.80
CA GLY A 208 -13.34 12.44 -4.40
C GLY A 208 -13.60 11.30 -3.43
N ASP A 209 -14.61 10.51 -3.75
CA ASP A 209 -14.85 9.19 -3.16
C ASP A 209 -13.92 8.15 -3.82
N TRP A 210 -12.78 7.91 -3.18
CA TRP A 210 -11.76 7.01 -3.73
C TRP A 210 -12.03 5.53 -3.47
N ASP A 211 -12.93 5.19 -2.54
CA ASP A 211 -13.22 3.81 -2.12
C ASP A 211 -14.68 3.38 -2.35
N GLY A 212 -15.51 4.26 -2.90
CA GLY A 212 -16.90 3.98 -3.29
C GLY A 212 -17.86 3.93 -2.11
N ASN A 213 -17.53 4.58 -0.99
CA ASN A 213 -18.33 4.53 0.23
C ASN A 213 -19.38 5.65 0.33
N GLY A 214 -19.45 6.55 -0.66
CA GLY A 214 -20.36 7.69 -0.71
C GLY A 214 -19.84 8.94 0.00
N THR A 215 -18.64 8.93 0.58
CA THR A 215 -18.02 10.09 1.24
C THR A 215 -16.77 10.54 0.48
N ASP A 216 -16.70 11.83 0.22
CA ASP A 216 -15.52 12.47 -0.34
C ASP A 216 -14.39 12.60 0.69
N THR A 217 -13.16 12.27 0.27
CA THR A 217 -11.99 12.40 1.14
C THR A 217 -10.79 13.09 0.47
N PRO A 218 -9.86 13.67 1.25
CA PRO A 218 -8.72 14.39 0.69
C PRO A 218 -7.79 13.52 -0.15
N GLY A 219 -7.51 13.95 -1.38
CA GLY A 219 -6.44 13.45 -2.24
C GLY A 219 -5.40 14.52 -2.56
N VAL A 220 -4.22 14.11 -3.00
CA VAL A 220 -3.17 15.03 -3.47
C VAL A 220 -2.47 14.53 -4.74
N TYR A 221 -2.28 15.44 -5.68
CA TYR A 221 -1.42 15.24 -6.85
C TYR A 221 -0.06 15.91 -6.65
N ARG A 222 1.01 15.16 -6.89
CA ARG A 222 2.40 15.61 -6.70
C ARG A 222 3.21 15.47 -7.98
N GLY A 223 2.90 16.33 -8.96
CA GLY A 223 3.69 16.58 -10.17
C GLY A 223 3.98 15.36 -11.06
N ALA A 224 4.55 15.61 -12.22
CA ALA A 224 5.02 14.55 -13.11
C ALA A 224 6.27 13.89 -12.50
N ARG A 225 6.14 12.62 -12.12
CA ARG A 225 7.29 11.72 -12.01
C ARG A 225 7.66 11.24 -13.42
N PRO A 226 8.90 10.78 -13.69
CA PRO A 226 9.25 10.17 -14.96
C PRO A 226 8.16 9.17 -15.34
N ALA A 227 7.67 9.23 -16.58
CA ALA A 227 6.54 8.42 -17.04
C ALA A 227 6.73 6.95 -16.63
N HIS A 228 6.04 6.54 -15.57
CA HIS A 228 5.87 5.15 -15.23
C HIS A 228 4.58 4.76 -15.92
N ALA A 229 4.64 3.80 -16.84
CA ALA A 229 3.42 3.15 -17.28
C ALA A 229 2.71 2.65 -16.01
N CYS A 230 1.47 3.09 -15.79
CA CYS A 230 0.58 2.56 -14.73
C CYS A 230 0.15 1.13 -15.08
N ASN A 231 1.12 0.24 -15.32
CA ASN A 231 0.89 -1.18 -15.34
C ASN A 231 1.10 -1.65 -13.92
N ALA A 232 -0.01 -1.98 -13.25
CA ALA A 232 0.05 -2.57 -11.92
C ALA A 232 0.99 -3.79 -11.97
N SER A 233 2.00 -3.80 -11.09
CA SER A 233 2.88 -4.95 -10.94
C SER A 233 2.05 -6.18 -10.54
N ALA A 234 2.62 -7.38 -10.68
CA ALA A 234 1.94 -8.59 -10.21
C ALA A 234 1.60 -8.50 -8.71
N ILE A 235 2.49 -7.89 -7.92
CA ILE A 235 2.26 -7.62 -6.49
C ILE A 235 1.10 -6.65 -6.27
N GLN A 236 1.05 -5.54 -7.01
CA GLN A 236 -0.04 -4.56 -6.88
C GLN A 236 -1.39 -5.16 -7.28
N LYS A 237 -1.43 -5.97 -8.35
CA LYS A 237 -2.64 -6.69 -8.77
C LYS A 237 -3.13 -7.65 -7.68
N GLU A 238 -2.22 -8.43 -7.10
CA GLU A 238 -2.55 -9.35 -6.01
C GLU A 238 -3.00 -8.61 -4.74
N TRP A 239 -2.34 -7.51 -4.38
CA TRP A 239 -2.73 -6.69 -3.24
C TRP A 239 -4.13 -6.08 -3.42
N ALA A 240 -4.43 -5.54 -4.60
CA ALA A 240 -5.76 -5.03 -4.95
C ALA A 240 -6.82 -6.15 -4.89
N ALA A 241 -6.52 -7.34 -5.44
CA ALA A 241 -7.41 -8.51 -5.38
C ALA A 241 -7.69 -8.98 -3.94
N ARG A 242 -6.81 -8.66 -3.00
CA ARG A 242 -6.95 -8.96 -1.56
C ARG A 242 -7.65 -7.85 -0.76
N GLY A 243 -8.25 -6.86 -1.43
CA GLY A 243 -8.97 -5.74 -0.80
C GLY A 243 -8.13 -4.49 -0.55
N GLY A 244 -6.93 -4.40 -1.14
CA GLY A 244 -6.08 -3.21 -1.04
C GLY A 244 -5.73 -2.84 0.40
N ALA A 245 -5.76 -1.54 0.71
CA ALA A 245 -5.35 -1.01 2.02
C ALA A 245 -6.27 -1.44 3.17
N ASN A 246 -7.54 -1.72 2.87
CA ASN A 246 -8.54 -2.21 3.82
C ASN A 246 -8.61 -3.76 3.84
N GLY A 247 -7.79 -4.41 3.03
CA GLY A 247 -7.75 -5.85 2.85
C GLY A 247 -6.91 -6.60 3.87
N SER A 248 -6.77 -7.90 3.65
CA SER A 248 -6.06 -8.83 4.56
C SER A 248 -4.58 -8.48 4.80
N LEU A 249 -3.93 -7.83 3.83
CA LEU A 249 -2.53 -7.39 3.93
C LEU A 249 -2.37 -6.00 4.55
N GLY A 250 -3.42 -5.18 4.54
CA GLY A 250 -3.37 -3.78 4.91
C GLY A 250 -2.58 -2.91 3.92
N ALA A 251 -2.28 -1.67 4.32
CA ALA A 251 -1.51 -0.74 3.49
C ALA A 251 -0.06 -1.21 3.27
N ALA A 252 0.50 -0.84 2.11
CA ALA A 252 1.93 -1.04 1.84
C ALA A 252 2.78 -0.19 2.82
N THR A 253 3.78 -0.83 3.42
CA THR A 253 4.72 -0.19 4.37
C THR A 253 6.08 0.09 3.74
N SER A 254 6.28 -0.34 2.49
CA SER A 254 7.52 -0.18 1.72
C SER A 254 7.22 0.01 0.23
N ALA A 255 8.20 0.53 -0.51
CA ALA A 255 8.18 0.46 -1.96
C ALA A 255 8.45 -0.97 -2.43
N GLU A 256 7.89 -1.35 -3.59
CA GLU A 256 8.27 -2.59 -4.26
C GLU A 256 9.73 -2.51 -4.69
N THR A 257 10.53 -3.50 -4.32
CA THR A 257 11.98 -3.57 -4.60
C THR A 257 12.38 -4.99 -5.02
N ILE A 258 13.50 -5.12 -5.73
CA ILE A 258 14.04 -6.43 -6.10
C ILE A 258 15.12 -6.84 -5.09
N ILE A 259 14.91 -7.96 -4.40
CA ILE A 259 15.87 -8.53 -3.46
C ILE A 259 16.34 -9.86 -4.03
N ASN A 260 17.64 -9.95 -4.38
CA ASN A 260 18.24 -11.16 -4.98
C ASN A 260 17.44 -11.73 -6.16
N GLY A 261 16.91 -10.87 -7.03
CA GLY A 261 16.14 -11.27 -8.21
C GLY A 261 14.65 -11.54 -7.95
N ILE A 262 14.15 -11.36 -6.72
CA ILE A 262 12.75 -11.54 -6.35
C ILE A 262 12.11 -10.17 -6.11
N SER A 263 11.09 -9.81 -6.91
CA SER A 263 10.32 -8.58 -6.65
C SER A 263 9.56 -8.74 -5.35
N THR A 264 9.62 -7.76 -4.46
CA THR A 264 9.14 -7.88 -3.09
C THR A 264 8.56 -6.57 -2.58
N GLN A 265 7.45 -6.65 -1.87
CA GLN A 265 6.87 -5.52 -1.14
C GLN A 265 6.31 -5.98 0.21
N THR A 266 6.56 -5.17 1.25
CA THR A 266 6.04 -5.37 2.60
C THR A 266 4.79 -4.52 2.83
N PHE A 267 3.84 -5.12 3.56
CA PHE A 267 2.55 -4.56 3.97
C PHE A 267 2.42 -4.68 5.49
N GLN A 268 1.38 -4.05 6.06
CA GLN A 268 1.13 -4.09 7.50
C GLN A 268 1.03 -5.52 8.05
N ASN A 269 0.41 -6.44 7.30
CA ASN A 269 0.10 -7.81 7.74
C ASN A 269 0.74 -8.89 6.86
N GLY A 270 1.87 -8.58 6.21
CA GLY A 270 2.63 -9.59 5.47
C GLY A 270 3.52 -9.02 4.39
N ARG A 271 4.00 -9.90 3.53
CA ARG A 271 4.89 -9.60 2.41
C ARG A 271 4.40 -10.35 1.18
N LEU A 272 4.39 -9.66 0.04
CA LEU A 272 4.23 -10.29 -1.27
C LEU A 272 5.57 -10.33 -1.98
N SER A 273 5.87 -11.48 -2.59
CA SER A 273 7.05 -11.69 -3.42
C SER A 273 6.64 -12.27 -4.76
N TRP A 274 7.34 -11.91 -5.83
CA TRP A 274 7.01 -12.37 -7.18
C TRP A 274 8.25 -12.68 -8.01
N THR A 275 8.17 -13.78 -8.75
CA THR A 275 9.00 -14.07 -9.92
C THR A 275 8.11 -14.58 -11.05
N ALA A 276 8.61 -14.53 -12.28
CA ALA A 276 7.89 -15.07 -13.43
C ALA A 276 7.55 -16.57 -13.29
N SER A 277 8.40 -17.34 -12.59
CA SER A 277 8.23 -18.79 -12.43
C SER A 277 7.33 -19.17 -11.26
N SER A 278 7.29 -18.38 -10.18
CA SER A 278 6.50 -18.71 -8.99
C SER A 278 5.13 -18.07 -8.96
N GLY A 279 4.89 -17.02 -9.74
CA GLY A 279 3.78 -16.11 -9.48
C GLY A 279 3.97 -15.37 -8.15
N VAL A 280 2.88 -14.80 -7.61
CA VAL A 280 2.92 -14.06 -6.35
C VAL A 280 2.80 -15.02 -5.18
N VAL A 281 3.72 -14.91 -4.22
CA VAL A 281 3.75 -15.69 -2.98
C VAL A 281 3.59 -14.74 -1.80
N ALA A 282 2.61 -15.01 -0.95
CA ALA A 282 2.37 -14.27 0.28
C ALA A 282 3.04 -14.97 1.48
N THR A 283 3.72 -14.20 2.32
CA THR A 283 4.39 -14.68 3.53
C THR A 283 4.15 -13.69 4.68
N GLY A 284 4.30 -14.14 5.93
CA GLY A 284 3.96 -13.30 7.10
C GLY A 284 2.46 -13.06 7.29
N THR A 285 1.61 -13.70 6.48
CA THR A 285 0.15 -13.55 6.50
C THR A 285 -0.49 -14.55 7.48
N GLY A 286 -0.42 -14.25 8.78
CA GLY A 286 -1.02 -15.13 9.80
C GLY A 286 -0.13 -15.36 11.02
N GLY A 287 -0.65 -16.09 12.00
CA GLY A 287 0.05 -16.35 13.26
C GLY A 287 -0.05 -15.23 14.30
N GLN A 288 0.30 -15.57 15.53
CA GLN A 288 0.38 -14.62 16.63
C GLN A 288 1.60 -13.71 16.48
N ALA A 289 1.40 -12.41 16.68
CA ALA A 289 2.51 -11.45 16.69
C ALA A 289 3.34 -11.57 17.98
N VAL A 290 4.66 -11.43 17.86
CA VAL A 290 5.60 -11.36 18.99
C VAL A 290 6.33 -10.03 18.92
N GLY A 291 6.10 -9.15 19.89
CA GLY A 291 6.67 -7.80 19.88
C GLY A 291 6.26 -6.99 18.64
N GLY A 292 5.00 -7.08 18.21
CA GLY A 292 4.43 -6.26 17.14
C GLY A 292 4.65 -6.74 15.71
N ALA A 293 5.37 -7.85 15.47
CA ALA A 293 5.53 -8.43 14.14
C ALA A 293 5.12 -9.91 14.10
N ARG A 294 4.84 -10.43 12.91
CA ARG A 294 4.52 -11.85 12.64
C ARG A 294 5.71 -12.56 12.02
N PHE A 295 5.75 -13.89 12.10
CA PHE A 295 6.81 -14.69 11.49
C PHE A 295 6.73 -14.61 9.96
N ASP A 296 7.78 -14.07 9.34
CA ASP A 296 7.93 -14.03 7.88
C ASP A 296 8.90 -15.12 7.43
N ALA A 297 8.37 -16.13 6.72
CA ALA A 297 9.16 -17.24 6.18
C ALA A 297 10.15 -16.78 5.10
N ALA A 298 9.84 -15.69 4.38
CA ALA A 298 10.69 -15.19 3.31
C ALA A 298 11.95 -14.49 3.83
N MET A 299 11.83 -13.89 5.01
CA MET A 299 12.93 -13.20 5.69
C MET A 299 12.78 -13.34 7.22
N ILE A 300 13.40 -14.37 7.79
CA ILE A 300 13.32 -14.65 9.23
C ILE A 300 14.08 -13.56 10.02
N ILE A 301 15.24 -13.16 9.50
CA ILE A 301 16.12 -12.17 10.09
C ILE A 301 16.96 -11.55 8.97
N SER A 302 17.22 -10.24 9.05
CA SER A 302 18.02 -9.53 8.06
C SER A 302 19.49 -9.97 8.09
N ASP A 303 20.19 -9.86 6.97
CA ASP A 303 21.64 -10.12 6.94
C ASP A 303 22.40 -9.12 7.81
N ALA A 304 21.94 -7.87 7.84
CA ALA A 304 22.52 -6.82 8.67
C ALA A 304 22.43 -7.18 10.16
N GLU A 305 21.33 -7.77 10.62
CA GLU A 305 21.22 -8.19 12.02
C GLU A 305 21.95 -9.52 12.27
N PHE A 306 21.84 -10.51 11.38
CA PHE A 306 22.41 -11.84 11.61
C PHE A 306 23.94 -11.86 11.62
N PHE A 307 24.58 -11.03 10.78
CA PHE A 307 26.03 -10.96 10.62
C PHE A 307 26.65 -9.72 11.28
N ASN A 308 26.02 -9.19 12.33
CA ASN A 308 26.54 -8.08 13.12
C ASN A 308 27.25 -8.57 14.38
N SER A 309 28.54 -8.88 14.28
CA SER A 309 29.35 -9.29 15.43
C SER A 309 29.46 -8.23 16.54
N ALA A 310 29.21 -6.96 16.22
CA ALA A 310 29.25 -5.85 17.18
C ALA A 310 27.91 -5.63 17.91
N ALA A 311 26.87 -6.43 17.64
CA ALA A 311 25.54 -6.24 18.24
C ALA A 311 25.50 -6.43 19.77
N MET A 312 26.49 -7.11 20.34
CA MET A 312 26.57 -7.39 21.77
C MET A 312 28.01 -7.66 22.18
N ASP A 313 28.57 -6.89 23.10
CA ASP A 313 29.92 -7.14 23.59
C ASP A 313 29.96 -8.21 24.69
N GLU A 314 31.16 -8.64 25.07
CA GLU A 314 31.36 -9.68 26.09
C GLU A 314 30.71 -9.33 27.45
N PRO A 315 30.86 -8.11 28.01
CA PRO A 315 30.16 -7.72 29.22
C PRO A 315 28.64 -7.81 29.10
N ALA A 316 28.05 -7.37 27.97
CA ALA A 316 26.62 -7.46 27.75
C ALA A 316 26.16 -8.93 27.69
N ILE A 317 26.91 -9.82 27.04
CA ILE A 317 26.58 -11.26 27.01
C ILE A 317 26.55 -11.84 28.43
N ARG A 318 27.54 -11.49 29.26
CA ARG A 318 27.59 -11.93 30.66
C ARG A 318 26.39 -11.45 31.46
N SER A 319 26.03 -10.17 31.33
CA SER A 319 24.85 -9.59 31.98
C SER A 319 23.56 -10.25 31.52
N PHE A 320 23.40 -10.50 30.23
CA PHE A 320 22.23 -11.19 29.68
C PHE A 320 22.05 -12.59 30.27
N LEU A 321 23.12 -13.38 30.34
CA LEU A 321 23.06 -14.73 30.90
C LEU A 321 22.72 -14.71 32.41
N ALA A 322 23.19 -13.69 33.14
CA ALA A 322 22.82 -13.50 34.54
C ALA A 322 21.33 -13.13 34.70
N GLU A 323 20.81 -12.25 33.83
CA GLU A 323 19.42 -11.80 33.82
C GLU A 323 18.44 -12.91 33.44
N LYS A 324 18.75 -13.72 32.42
CA LYS A 324 17.81 -14.74 31.91
C LYS A 324 17.65 -15.93 32.84
N ASN A 325 18.62 -16.20 33.68
CA ASN A 325 18.56 -17.33 34.59
C ASN A 325 19.21 -17.00 35.95
N PRO A 326 18.62 -16.07 36.72
CA PRO A 326 19.20 -15.58 37.96
C PRO A 326 19.27 -16.69 39.01
N SER A 327 18.25 -17.55 39.05
CA SER A 327 18.07 -18.63 40.02
C SER A 327 18.66 -19.98 39.58
N CYS A 328 19.53 -19.99 38.56
CA CYS A 328 20.15 -21.23 38.09
C CYS A 328 20.91 -21.96 39.20
N ARG A 329 20.73 -23.28 39.29
CA ARG A 329 21.46 -24.19 40.16
C ARG A 329 22.29 -25.16 39.32
N ALA A 330 23.49 -25.48 39.77
CA ALA A 330 24.29 -26.53 39.15
C ALA A 330 23.56 -27.88 39.23
N ALA A 331 23.87 -28.80 38.33
CA ALA A 331 23.41 -30.18 38.42
C ALA A 331 24.14 -30.93 39.55
N ASP A 332 23.53 -32.04 39.99
CA ASP A 332 24.09 -32.89 41.04
C ASP A 332 25.42 -33.55 40.61
N ASP A 333 25.64 -33.70 39.30
CA ASP A 333 26.90 -34.19 38.71
C ASP A 333 28.01 -33.13 38.65
N GLY A 334 27.76 -31.93 39.17
CA GLY A 334 28.69 -30.80 39.15
C GLY A 334 28.64 -29.97 37.86
N THR A 335 27.79 -30.29 36.88
CA THR A 335 27.64 -29.49 35.66
C THR A 335 27.16 -28.09 36.01
N ALA A 336 27.98 -27.08 35.71
CA ALA A 336 27.70 -25.70 36.02
C ALA A 336 26.53 -25.14 35.18
N CYS A 337 25.87 -24.12 35.73
CA CYS A 337 25.03 -23.21 34.97
C CYS A 337 25.81 -22.55 33.83
N LEU A 338 25.15 -22.22 32.72
CA LEU A 338 25.82 -21.64 31.55
C LEU A 338 26.61 -20.37 31.92
N LYS A 339 26.02 -19.48 32.73
CA LYS A 339 26.67 -18.26 33.25
C LYS A 339 27.90 -18.51 34.12
N ALA A 340 27.98 -19.69 34.76
CA ALA A 340 29.06 -20.10 35.65
C ALA A 340 30.04 -21.07 34.97
N TYR A 341 29.79 -21.47 33.73
CA TYR A 341 30.67 -22.36 32.97
C TYR A 341 32.09 -21.79 32.87
N ARG A 342 33.08 -22.67 33.00
CA ARG A 342 34.50 -22.36 32.82
C ARG A 342 35.20 -23.49 32.09
N ALA A 343 36.08 -23.17 31.15
CA ALA A 343 36.93 -24.15 30.48
C ALA A 343 38.26 -23.56 30.00
N ASN A 344 39.27 -24.42 29.92
CA ASN A 344 40.44 -24.15 29.09
C ASN A 344 40.07 -24.47 27.64
N THR A 345 40.27 -23.53 26.73
CA THR A 345 39.90 -23.67 25.33
C THR A 345 41.14 -23.81 24.45
N SER A 346 40.99 -24.58 23.38
CA SER A 346 42.02 -24.73 22.35
C SER A 346 41.87 -23.67 21.27
N THR A 347 42.96 -23.39 20.55
CA THR A 347 42.90 -22.59 19.33
C THR A 347 42.12 -23.37 18.26
N MET A 348 41.13 -22.72 17.64
CA MET A 348 40.27 -23.33 16.60
C MET A 348 40.35 -22.52 15.31
N THR A 349 40.30 -23.21 14.19
CA THR A 349 40.37 -22.61 12.84
C THR A 349 39.34 -23.23 11.93
N SER A 350 38.85 -22.45 10.96
CA SER A 350 38.00 -22.94 9.87
C SER A 350 38.25 -22.11 8.61
N ALA A 351 37.71 -22.54 7.48
CA ALA A 351 37.80 -21.79 6.23
C ALA A 351 36.87 -20.55 6.19
N TYR A 352 35.95 -20.41 7.13
CA TYR A 352 34.87 -19.42 7.10
C TYR A 352 34.93 -18.41 8.25
N CYS A 353 35.82 -18.63 9.21
CA CYS A 353 36.06 -17.74 10.34
C CYS A 353 37.55 -17.50 10.49
N SER A 354 37.91 -16.35 11.03
CA SER A 354 39.27 -16.11 11.52
C SER A 354 39.55 -16.98 12.75
N THR A 355 40.83 -17.10 13.12
CA THR A 355 41.27 -17.99 14.20
C THR A 355 40.66 -17.60 15.55
N TYR A 356 39.99 -18.54 16.21
CA TYR A 356 39.71 -18.46 17.64
C TYR A 356 40.99 -18.78 18.41
N ARG A 357 41.51 -17.84 19.19
CA ARG A 357 42.68 -18.07 20.05
C ARG A 357 42.25 -18.65 21.39
N GLY A 358 42.74 -19.84 21.70
CA GLY A 358 42.49 -20.53 22.97
C GLY A 358 42.99 -19.75 24.18
N GLY A 359 42.38 -20.02 25.33
CA GLY A 359 42.69 -19.37 26.60
C GLY A 359 42.40 -20.27 27.79
N SER A 360 42.91 -19.88 28.96
CA SER A 360 42.65 -20.58 30.21
C SER A 360 41.43 -20.02 30.93
N ASN A 361 40.62 -20.89 31.54
CA ASN A 361 39.51 -20.53 32.42
C ASN A 361 38.50 -19.53 31.80
N GLU A 362 38.20 -19.70 30.51
CA GLU A 362 37.27 -18.83 29.79
C GLU A 362 35.83 -19.11 30.22
N ASP A 363 35.06 -18.05 30.41
CA ASP A 363 33.62 -18.16 30.59
C ASP A 363 32.89 -18.23 29.24
N VAL A 364 31.62 -18.65 29.27
CA VAL A 364 30.83 -18.77 28.04
C VAL A 364 30.67 -17.43 27.31
N ALA A 365 30.67 -16.30 28.02
CA ALA A 365 30.55 -14.98 27.40
C ALA A 365 31.77 -14.67 26.53
N THR A 366 32.97 -14.96 27.05
CA THR A 366 34.25 -14.86 26.34
C THR A 366 34.24 -15.75 25.10
N VAL A 367 33.80 -17.01 25.26
CA VAL A 367 33.71 -17.98 24.16
C VAL A 367 32.78 -17.48 23.04
N ILE A 368 31.58 -16.99 23.39
CA ILE A 368 30.62 -16.44 22.43
C ILE A 368 31.20 -15.20 21.75
N ALA A 369 31.76 -14.24 22.50
CA ALA A 369 32.30 -13.01 21.96
C ALA A 369 33.46 -13.26 20.98
N LYS A 370 34.38 -14.18 21.34
CA LYS A 370 35.48 -14.59 20.46
C LYS A 370 34.96 -15.28 19.20
N ALA A 371 34.04 -16.24 19.31
CA ALA A 371 33.46 -16.93 18.15
C ALA A 371 32.68 -15.98 17.23
N ALA A 372 31.89 -15.08 17.83
CA ALA A 372 31.13 -14.05 17.12
C ALA A 372 32.04 -13.11 16.32
N THR A 373 33.08 -12.60 16.97
CA THR A 373 34.10 -11.75 16.33
C THR A 373 34.83 -12.51 15.22
N ALA A 374 35.23 -13.75 15.51
CA ALA A 374 35.99 -14.57 14.58
C ALA A 374 35.23 -14.85 13.28
N CYS A 375 33.92 -15.10 13.39
CA CYS A 375 33.05 -15.48 12.28
C CYS A 375 32.23 -14.33 11.69
N GLY A 376 32.26 -13.13 12.29
CA GLY A 376 31.37 -12.04 11.87
C GLY A 376 29.89 -12.35 12.06
N ILE A 377 29.54 -13.10 13.11
CA ILE A 377 28.14 -13.47 13.42
C ILE A 377 27.66 -12.75 14.67
N ASN A 378 26.38 -12.41 14.71
CA ASN A 378 25.80 -11.73 15.86
C ASN A 378 25.77 -12.64 17.11
N PRO A 379 26.34 -12.23 18.25
CA PRO A 379 26.33 -13.02 19.49
C PRO A 379 24.92 -13.41 19.97
N ARG A 380 23.91 -12.56 19.68
CA ARG A 380 22.50 -12.82 19.98
C ARG A 380 21.97 -14.04 19.24
N VAL A 381 22.43 -14.26 18.00
CA VAL A 381 22.12 -15.45 17.20
C VAL A 381 22.66 -16.71 17.89
N LEU A 382 23.91 -16.67 18.36
CA LEU A 382 24.53 -17.81 19.06
C LEU A 382 23.81 -18.14 20.37
N LEU A 383 23.44 -17.11 21.15
CA LEU A 383 22.64 -17.29 22.38
C LEU A 383 21.28 -17.94 22.09
N VAL A 384 20.60 -17.51 21.02
CA VAL A 384 19.31 -18.09 20.61
C VAL A 384 19.49 -19.54 20.13
N ILE A 385 20.56 -19.86 19.42
CA ILE A 385 20.85 -21.24 18.98
C ILE A 385 21.08 -22.14 20.20
N LEU A 386 21.91 -21.74 21.16
CA LEU A 386 22.12 -22.51 22.39
C LEU A 386 20.81 -22.80 23.15
N GLN A 387 19.88 -21.84 23.14
CA GLN A 387 18.56 -22.06 23.74
C GLN A 387 17.65 -22.94 22.88
N LYS A 388 17.64 -22.74 21.57
CA LYS A 388 16.79 -23.50 20.65
C LYS A 388 17.19 -24.97 20.62
N GLU A 389 18.48 -25.26 20.56
CA GLU A 389 19.00 -26.62 20.32
C GLU A 389 19.08 -27.44 21.61
N GLN A 390 19.56 -26.83 22.70
CA GLN A 390 19.79 -27.53 23.94
C GLN A 390 19.22 -26.80 25.15
N GLY A 391 18.39 -25.77 25.00
CA GLY A 391 17.74 -25.07 26.14
C GLY A 391 18.71 -24.46 27.17
N LEU A 392 19.99 -24.29 26.82
CA LEU A 392 21.06 -24.10 27.80
C LEU A 392 21.03 -22.75 28.52
N VAL A 393 20.46 -21.70 27.89
CA VAL A 393 20.37 -20.37 28.51
C VAL A 393 19.46 -20.41 29.74
N LEU A 394 18.36 -21.17 29.67
CA LEU A 394 17.37 -21.30 30.74
C LEU A 394 17.49 -22.60 31.56
N ALA A 395 18.39 -23.50 31.20
CA ALA A 395 18.57 -24.78 31.90
C ALA A 395 19.05 -24.59 33.35
N THR A 396 18.62 -25.47 34.25
CA THR A 396 18.95 -25.45 35.68
C THR A 396 18.84 -26.85 36.29
N GLY A 397 19.61 -27.13 37.35
CA GLY A 397 19.64 -28.43 38.02
C GLY A 397 19.99 -29.56 37.04
N ASN A 398 19.41 -30.74 37.25
CA ASN A 398 19.70 -31.95 36.47
C ASN A 398 19.22 -31.92 35.01
N THR A 399 18.66 -30.80 34.55
CA THR A 399 18.55 -30.56 33.11
C THR A 399 19.90 -30.22 32.50
N LEU A 400 20.85 -29.67 33.26
CA LEU A 400 22.23 -29.48 32.85
C LEU A 400 22.95 -30.83 32.88
N THR A 401 23.61 -31.21 31.79
CA THR A 401 24.46 -32.41 31.75
C THR A 401 25.69 -32.15 30.88
N ALA A 402 26.82 -32.78 31.21
CA ALA A 402 28.02 -32.71 30.38
C ALA A 402 27.74 -33.10 28.91
N ALA A 403 26.87 -34.09 28.69
CA ALA A 403 26.45 -34.51 27.36
C ALA A 403 25.74 -33.39 26.57
N ARG A 404 24.83 -32.63 27.20
CA ARG A 404 24.16 -31.48 26.56
C ARG A 404 25.15 -30.37 26.20
N TYR A 405 26.14 -30.11 27.04
CA TYR A 405 27.21 -29.16 26.74
C TYR A 405 28.11 -29.65 25.60
N ALA A 406 28.37 -30.96 25.53
CA ALA A 406 29.15 -31.55 24.45
C ALA A 406 28.47 -31.40 23.08
N LYS A 407 27.14 -31.40 23.04
CA LYS A 407 26.31 -31.19 21.83
C LYS A 407 25.53 -29.88 21.83
N ALA A 408 26.08 -28.81 22.41
CA ALA A 408 25.37 -27.57 22.72
C ALA A 408 24.59 -26.94 21.55
N THR A 409 25.03 -27.17 20.31
CA THR A 409 24.35 -26.70 19.08
C THR A 409 23.82 -27.85 18.22
N GLY A 410 24.16 -29.10 18.54
CA GLY A 410 23.81 -30.27 17.73
C GLY A 410 24.66 -30.46 16.47
N LEU A 411 25.62 -29.57 16.20
CA LEU A 411 26.46 -29.67 15.01
C LEU A 411 27.38 -30.90 15.07
N TYR A 412 27.30 -31.77 14.06
CA TYR A 412 28.06 -33.02 13.94
C TYR A 412 27.92 -33.97 15.15
N CYS A 413 26.76 -33.92 15.80
CA CYS A 413 26.41 -34.77 16.92
C CYS A 413 25.18 -35.60 16.55
N SER A 414 25.35 -36.92 16.43
CA SER A 414 24.23 -37.83 16.25
C SER A 414 23.37 -37.91 17.52
N ASP A 415 22.08 -38.19 17.37
CA ASP A 415 21.20 -38.46 18.51
C ASP A 415 21.48 -39.83 19.15
N THR A 416 22.05 -40.77 18.39
CA THR A 416 22.27 -42.17 18.80
C THR A 416 23.75 -42.55 18.91
N SER A 417 24.67 -41.62 18.63
CA SER A 417 26.11 -41.86 18.70
C SER A 417 26.85 -40.67 19.32
N PRO A 418 28.05 -40.88 19.91
CA PRO A 418 28.85 -39.78 20.44
C PRO A 418 29.12 -38.71 19.37
N CYS A 419 29.20 -37.46 19.81
CA CYS A 419 29.64 -36.36 18.94
C CYS A 419 31.04 -36.65 18.37
N ASP A 420 31.29 -36.19 17.15
CA ASP A 420 32.65 -36.15 16.63
C ASP A 420 33.55 -35.38 17.61
N PRO A 421 34.66 -35.99 18.10
CA PRO A 421 35.52 -35.39 19.12
C PRO A 421 36.07 -34.01 18.77
N THR A 422 36.20 -33.68 17.48
CA THR A 422 36.65 -32.37 16.99
C THR A 422 35.66 -31.26 17.36
N TYR A 423 34.37 -31.58 17.32
CA TYR A 423 33.29 -30.63 17.52
C TYR A 423 32.66 -30.74 18.90
N ALA A 424 32.97 -31.79 19.66
CA ALA A 424 32.44 -32.00 20.99
C ALA A 424 32.94 -30.92 21.98
N GLY A 425 32.03 -30.45 22.83
CA GLY A 425 32.31 -29.48 23.88
C GLY A 425 31.76 -28.10 23.56
N LEU A 426 31.36 -27.36 24.60
CA LEU A 426 30.66 -26.09 24.44
C LEU A 426 31.43 -25.06 23.58
N PRO A 427 32.74 -24.83 23.77
CA PRO A 427 33.49 -23.89 22.94
C PRO A 427 33.56 -24.30 21.47
N SER A 428 33.85 -25.57 21.19
CA SER A 428 33.91 -26.12 19.83
C SER A 428 32.56 -26.05 19.13
N GLN A 429 31.48 -26.43 19.83
CA GLN A 429 30.12 -26.33 19.31
C GLN A 429 29.76 -24.89 18.92
N ILE A 430 30.08 -23.90 19.76
CA ILE A 430 29.79 -22.49 19.47
C ILE A 430 30.59 -22.00 18.25
N TYR A 431 31.90 -22.23 18.22
CA TYR A 431 32.77 -21.74 17.13
C TYR A 431 32.43 -22.40 15.79
N TYR A 432 32.29 -23.72 15.75
CA TYR A 432 32.04 -24.43 14.50
C TYR A 432 30.58 -24.27 14.03
N ALA A 433 29.60 -24.08 14.93
CA ALA A 433 28.25 -23.70 14.52
C ALA A 433 28.22 -22.30 13.89
N ALA A 434 28.92 -21.32 14.49
CA ALA A 434 29.10 -20.00 13.88
C ALA A 434 29.72 -20.11 12.48
N SER A 435 30.80 -20.89 12.36
CA SER A 435 31.43 -21.17 11.07
C SER A 435 30.50 -21.82 10.05
N ARG A 436 29.64 -22.74 10.49
CA ARG A 436 28.69 -23.45 9.61
C ARG A 436 27.59 -22.52 9.12
N LEU A 437 27.08 -21.63 9.96
CA LEU A 437 26.09 -20.62 9.58
C LEU A 437 26.64 -19.64 8.55
N VAL A 438 27.90 -19.23 8.69
CA VAL A 438 28.59 -18.42 7.69
C VAL A 438 28.76 -19.20 6.38
N GLN A 439 29.19 -20.45 6.46
CA GLN A 439 29.38 -21.32 5.30
C GLN A 439 28.12 -21.41 4.42
N TYR A 440 26.94 -21.58 5.02
CA TYR A 440 25.67 -21.64 4.30
C TYR A 440 25.42 -20.40 3.42
N GLY A 441 25.87 -19.23 3.88
CA GLY A 441 25.71 -17.98 3.14
C GLY A 441 26.79 -17.71 2.09
N VAL A 442 28.04 -18.15 2.32
CA VAL A 442 29.17 -17.89 1.40
C VAL A 442 29.37 -18.97 0.35
N GLN A 443 28.85 -20.18 0.57
CA GLN A 443 28.86 -21.28 -0.41
C GLN A 443 27.44 -21.78 -0.71
N PRO A 444 26.54 -20.91 -1.18
CA PRO A 444 25.13 -21.26 -1.33
C PRO A 444 24.90 -22.46 -2.25
N THR A 445 25.75 -22.65 -3.28
CA THR A 445 25.62 -23.75 -4.24
C THR A 445 25.89 -25.14 -3.66
N ALA A 446 26.53 -25.22 -2.48
CA ALA A 446 26.77 -26.48 -1.78
C ALA A 446 25.54 -26.95 -0.96
N PHE A 447 24.48 -26.15 -0.88
CA PHE A 447 23.33 -26.40 -0.01
C PHE A 447 21.99 -26.33 -0.76
N THR A 448 20.96 -26.86 -0.11
CA THR A 448 19.59 -26.97 -0.64
C THR A 448 18.91 -25.61 -0.73
N TYR A 449 19.02 -24.79 0.31
CA TYR A 449 18.34 -23.51 0.41
C TYR A 449 19.30 -22.36 0.12
N ARG A 450 18.91 -21.45 -0.77
CA ARG A 450 19.78 -20.37 -1.26
C ARG A 450 19.02 -19.04 -1.31
N ALA A 451 19.72 -17.95 -1.06
CA ALA A 451 19.15 -16.62 -1.25
C ALA A 451 18.82 -16.40 -2.74
N GLY A 452 17.69 -15.75 -3.02
CA GLY A 452 17.17 -15.54 -4.37
C GLY A 452 16.38 -16.72 -4.96
N GLN A 453 16.16 -17.78 -4.17
CA GLN A 453 15.39 -18.95 -4.60
C GLN A 453 13.95 -18.87 -4.08
N VAL A 454 12.97 -19.19 -4.93
CA VAL A 454 11.60 -19.51 -4.49
C VAL A 454 11.44 -21.02 -4.52
N THR A 455 11.24 -21.65 -3.36
CA THR A 455 11.28 -23.12 -3.23
C THR A 455 10.28 -23.66 -2.23
N ALA A 456 9.86 -24.91 -2.42
CA ALA A 456 9.11 -25.63 -1.41
C ALA A 456 10.00 -25.94 -0.19
N VAL A 457 9.49 -25.63 1.00
CA VAL A 457 10.08 -25.99 2.28
C VAL A 457 9.08 -26.84 3.05
N ALA A 458 9.50 -28.01 3.51
CA ALA A 458 8.62 -28.93 4.24
C ALA A 458 8.14 -28.33 5.56
N ASN A 459 6.91 -28.64 5.96
CA ASN A 459 6.39 -28.23 7.28
C ASN A 459 6.95 -29.09 8.41
N ASN A 460 7.34 -30.33 8.11
CA ASN A 460 7.74 -31.34 9.07
C ASN A 460 8.63 -32.40 8.39
N PRO A 461 9.49 -33.12 9.14
CA PRO A 461 10.19 -34.30 8.62
C PRO A 461 9.26 -35.37 8.05
N SER A 462 8.04 -35.49 8.60
CA SER A 462 7.04 -36.45 8.16
C SER A 462 6.49 -36.07 6.78
N PRO A 463 6.61 -36.94 5.75
CA PRO A 463 6.20 -36.61 4.38
C PRO A 463 4.73 -36.21 4.21
N GLY A 464 3.84 -36.71 5.07
CA GLY A 464 2.40 -36.40 5.03
C GLY A 464 2.02 -34.98 5.47
N CYS A 465 2.97 -34.18 5.97
CA CYS A 465 2.70 -32.85 6.51
C CYS A 465 2.79 -31.70 5.50
N GLY A 466 3.10 -32.01 4.24
CA GLY A 466 3.16 -31.03 3.15
C GLY A 466 4.30 -30.04 3.26
N SER A 467 4.23 -28.99 2.44
CA SER A 467 5.25 -27.95 2.31
C SER A 467 4.63 -26.60 2.02
N GLN A 468 5.41 -25.52 2.17
CA GLN A 468 5.04 -24.17 1.75
C GLN A 468 6.04 -23.68 0.71
N THR A 469 5.57 -22.92 -0.27
CA THR A 469 6.43 -22.17 -1.19
C THR A 469 7.01 -20.96 -0.47
N VAL A 470 8.33 -20.90 -0.34
CA VAL A 470 9.04 -19.85 0.40
C VAL A 470 9.99 -19.10 -0.54
N PRO A 471 9.85 -17.77 -0.69
CA PRO A 471 10.84 -16.91 -1.33
C PRO A 471 11.99 -16.64 -0.35
N ILE A 472 13.14 -17.28 -0.51
CA ILE A 472 14.28 -17.11 0.41
C ILE A 472 15.02 -15.83 0.02
N LEU A 473 14.74 -14.73 0.71
CA LEU A 473 15.18 -13.40 0.28
C LEU A 473 16.64 -13.09 0.60
N ASN A 474 17.23 -13.68 1.64
CA ASN A 474 18.58 -13.33 2.07
C ASN A 474 19.38 -14.54 2.57
N ARG A 475 20.70 -14.36 2.75
CA ARG A 475 21.59 -15.47 3.12
C ARG A 475 21.40 -15.93 4.56
N ALA A 476 21.00 -15.05 5.48
CA ALA A 476 20.70 -15.41 6.87
C ALA A 476 19.50 -16.37 6.96
N THR A 477 18.43 -16.07 6.22
CA THR A 477 17.25 -16.95 6.14
C THR A 477 17.60 -18.28 5.48
N ALA A 478 18.40 -18.26 4.40
CA ALA A 478 18.92 -19.48 3.79
C ALA A 478 19.75 -20.32 4.79
N ALA A 479 20.61 -19.69 5.59
CA ALA A 479 21.40 -20.37 6.60
C ALA A 479 20.54 -21.04 7.67
N LEU A 480 19.48 -20.38 8.12
CA LEU A 480 18.54 -20.95 9.10
C LEU A 480 17.75 -22.13 8.54
N TYR A 481 17.34 -22.10 7.27
CA TYR A 481 16.72 -23.25 6.63
C TYR A 481 17.70 -24.40 6.38
N ASN A 482 18.95 -24.13 6.02
CA ASN A 482 19.96 -25.20 5.93
C ASN A 482 20.34 -25.78 7.30
N TYR A 483 20.22 -24.98 8.37
CA TYR A 483 20.45 -25.43 9.74
C TYR A 483 19.26 -26.24 10.29
N THR A 484 18.03 -25.77 10.06
CA THR A 484 16.79 -26.45 10.44
C THR A 484 15.77 -26.39 9.29
N PRO A 485 15.64 -27.46 8.48
CA PRO A 485 15.00 -27.42 7.15
C PRO A 485 13.47 -27.53 7.18
N TYR A 486 12.82 -26.77 8.06
CA TYR A 486 11.36 -26.77 8.18
C TYR A 486 10.78 -25.38 8.37
N VAL A 487 9.65 -25.12 7.72
CA VAL A 487 8.84 -23.90 7.89
C VAL A 487 7.69 -24.22 8.86
N PRO A 488 7.42 -23.38 9.88
CA PRO A 488 6.30 -23.63 10.77
C PRO A 488 4.96 -23.51 10.02
N ASN A 489 4.03 -24.41 10.32
CA ASN A 489 2.66 -24.33 9.81
C ASN A 489 1.80 -23.36 10.65
N ALA A 490 0.55 -23.16 10.22
CA ALA A 490 -0.37 -22.25 10.89
C ALA A 490 -0.63 -22.63 12.36
N ALA A 491 -0.74 -23.92 12.70
CA ALA A 491 -0.93 -24.37 14.07
C ALA A 491 0.25 -23.96 14.97
N ALA A 492 1.49 -24.14 14.50
CA ALA A 492 2.68 -23.71 15.20
C ALA A 492 2.74 -22.18 15.38
N LEU A 493 2.36 -21.41 14.36
CA LEU A 493 2.38 -19.94 14.38
C LEU A 493 1.23 -19.32 15.20
N ASN A 494 0.09 -20.00 15.30
CA ASN A 494 -1.04 -19.58 16.13
C ASN A 494 -0.84 -19.87 17.61
N ASN A 495 0.19 -20.67 17.97
CA ASN A 495 0.55 -20.95 19.36
C ASN A 495 2.06 -20.77 19.58
N MET A 496 2.51 -19.52 19.60
CA MET A 496 3.95 -19.21 19.66
C MET A 496 4.61 -19.67 20.97
N TYR A 497 3.84 -19.82 22.06
CA TYR A 497 4.37 -20.23 23.37
C TYR A 497 4.09 -21.68 23.75
N GLY A 498 3.24 -22.38 23.00
CA GLY A 498 2.93 -23.78 23.22
C GLY A 498 3.16 -24.66 22.00
N SER A 499 2.47 -25.80 22.00
CA SER A 499 2.51 -26.82 20.94
C SER A 499 1.46 -26.53 19.87
N GLY A 500 1.80 -26.82 18.62
CA GLY A 500 0.84 -26.93 17.53
C GLY A 500 0.34 -28.38 17.35
N ASP A 501 0.04 -28.74 16.11
CA ASP A 501 -0.39 -30.08 15.71
C ASP A 501 0.79 -31.04 15.44
N SER A 502 0.47 -32.27 15.01
CA SER A 502 1.46 -33.30 14.65
C SER A 502 2.38 -32.92 13.47
N CYS A 503 1.98 -31.93 12.67
CA CYS A 503 2.73 -31.43 11.53
C CYS A 503 3.51 -30.14 11.82
N SER A 504 3.50 -29.69 13.07
CA SER A 504 4.19 -28.48 13.50
C SER A 504 5.69 -28.68 13.61
N ALA A 505 6.47 -27.84 12.93
CA ALA A 505 7.90 -27.69 13.18
C ALA A 505 8.21 -26.43 13.98
N TYR A 506 9.15 -26.56 14.92
CA TYR A 506 9.44 -25.51 15.89
C TYR A 506 10.80 -24.83 15.72
N GLY A 507 11.70 -25.36 14.88
CA GLY A 507 13.07 -24.86 14.76
C GLY A 507 13.12 -23.37 14.43
N ASN A 508 12.78 -23.01 13.20
CA ASN A 508 12.81 -21.62 12.75
C ASN A 508 11.81 -20.73 13.51
N ARG A 509 10.66 -21.28 13.92
CA ARG A 509 9.71 -20.59 14.80
C ARG A 509 10.36 -20.16 16.12
N ASN A 510 11.00 -21.09 16.82
CA ASN A 510 11.58 -20.85 18.13
C ASN A 510 12.79 -19.95 18.03
N PHE A 511 13.62 -20.10 16.98
CA PHE A 511 14.68 -19.15 16.69
C PHE A 511 14.13 -17.72 16.65
N TRP A 512 13.18 -17.48 15.74
CA TRP A 512 12.59 -16.16 15.53
C TRP A 512 11.93 -15.62 16.80
N ARG A 513 11.14 -16.46 17.49
CA ARG A 513 10.43 -16.09 18.71
C ARG A 513 11.38 -15.71 19.83
N TYR A 514 12.41 -16.53 20.11
CA TYR A 514 13.38 -16.23 21.17
C TYR A 514 14.16 -14.96 20.82
N TYR A 515 14.59 -14.80 19.56
CA TYR A 515 15.27 -13.59 19.12
C TYR A 515 14.43 -12.35 19.40
N ARG A 516 13.16 -12.36 18.98
CA ARG A 516 12.27 -11.21 19.20
C ARG A 516 11.95 -10.96 20.66
N ALA A 517 11.67 -12.01 21.42
CA ALA A 517 11.36 -11.89 22.84
C ALA A 517 12.53 -11.35 23.67
N TRP A 518 13.77 -11.61 23.23
CA TRP A 518 14.96 -11.23 23.98
C TRP A 518 15.62 -9.93 23.50
N PHE A 519 15.57 -9.67 22.19
CA PHE A 519 16.36 -8.60 21.56
C PHE A 519 15.53 -7.65 20.68
N GLY A 520 14.23 -7.90 20.51
CA GLY A 520 13.33 -7.03 19.75
C GLY A 520 13.31 -7.31 18.25
N SER A 521 13.71 -6.35 17.42
CA SER A 521 13.58 -6.50 15.96
C SER A 521 14.58 -7.50 15.38
N THR A 522 14.16 -8.24 14.35
CA THR A 522 15.06 -9.05 13.49
C THR A 522 15.59 -8.25 12.29
N GLY A 523 15.27 -6.95 12.22
CA GLY A 523 15.61 -6.07 11.10
C GLY A 523 14.77 -6.31 9.83
N VAL A 524 13.57 -6.89 9.99
CA VAL A 524 12.64 -7.26 8.90
C VAL A 524 11.35 -6.46 8.99
#